data_AF-A0A7S0B5M2-F1
#
_entry.id   AF-A0A7S0B5M2-F1
#
_cell.length_a   1.000
_cell.length_b   1.000
_cell.length_c   1.000
_cell.angle_alpha   90.00
_cell.angle_beta   90.00
_cell.angle_gamma   90.00
#
_symmetry.space_group_name_H-M   'P 1'
#
loop_
_entity.id
_entity.type
_entity.pdbx_description
1 polymer ?
#
loop_
_entity_poly.entity_id
_entity_poly.type
_entity_poly.pdbx_seq_one_letter_code
_entity_poly.pdbx_strand_id
1 'polypeptide(L)'
;APKKSGWDYIGLEANEKTLTEGDSGPRLVSARAGDLLLWDSRTVHCNTLPLEEDQDLLHGDQLVRAVAYICMTPAAWCTEKVANQRAAAFKRGVTTSHWPHEFHAMDIDATAPGFNLTKVQRELLSPQTAPGWRQEYVQA
;
A
#
# COMPACT_ATOMS: atom_id res chain seq x y z
N ALA A 1 0.19 -2.85 -28.42
CA ALA A 1 -1.05 -2.06 -28.60
C ALA A 1 -0.83 -0.66 -28.04
N PRO A 2 -1.25 0.41 -28.73
CA PRO A 2 -1.13 1.76 -28.16
C PRO A 2 -1.94 1.83 -26.86
N LYS A 3 -1.34 2.35 -25.79
CA LYS A 3 -2.01 2.60 -24.50
C LYS A 3 -3.18 3.55 -24.78
N LYS A 4 -4.42 3.11 -24.60
CA LYS A 4 -5.59 3.99 -24.62
C LYS A 4 -5.41 4.99 -23.47
N SER A 5 -5.11 6.24 -23.78
CA SER A 5 -5.05 7.32 -22.80
C SER A 5 -6.45 7.55 -22.22
N GLY A 6 -6.62 7.40 -20.91
CA GLY A 6 -7.82 7.89 -20.21
C GLY A 6 -8.62 6.87 -19.38
N TRP A 7 -8.11 5.66 -19.11
CA TRP A 7 -8.79 4.69 -18.22
C TRP A 7 -8.23 4.64 -16.80
N ASP A 8 -7.22 5.45 -16.48
CA ASP A 8 -6.46 5.28 -15.23
C ASP A 8 -7.25 5.75 -13.99
N TYR A 9 -8.24 6.62 -14.16
CA TYR A 9 -9.17 7.04 -13.12
C TYR A 9 -10.43 7.67 -13.72
N ILE A 10 -11.52 7.67 -12.94
CA ILE A 10 -12.75 8.40 -13.24
C ILE A 10 -12.89 9.47 -12.16
N GLY A 11 -12.90 10.75 -12.56
CA GLY A 11 -13.23 11.85 -11.67
C GLY A 11 -14.74 11.87 -11.42
N LEU A 12 -15.14 11.95 -10.15
CA LEU A 12 -16.53 12.07 -9.75
C LEU A 12 -16.71 13.40 -9.01
N GLU A 13 -17.79 14.11 -9.32
CA GLU A 13 -18.18 15.30 -8.56
C GLU A 13 -18.67 14.90 -7.16
N ALA A 14 -18.48 15.77 -6.17
CA ALA A 14 -18.83 15.46 -4.77
C ALA A 14 -20.34 15.18 -4.57
N ASN A 15 -21.19 15.75 -5.41
CA ASN A 15 -22.65 15.57 -5.41
C ASN A 15 -23.14 14.52 -6.43
N GLU A 16 -22.22 13.72 -6.99
CA GLU A 16 -22.58 12.69 -7.95
C GLU A 16 -23.46 11.62 -7.27
N LYS A 17 -24.46 11.14 -8.03
CA LYS A 17 -25.51 10.28 -7.50
C LYS A 17 -24.99 8.92 -7.06
N THR A 18 -24.09 8.30 -7.80
CA THR A 18 -23.42 7.05 -7.40
C THR A 18 -22.72 7.15 -6.04
N LEU A 19 -22.24 8.34 -5.64
CA LEU A 19 -21.67 8.58 -4.31
C LEU A 19 -22.71 8.90 -3.23
N THR A 20 -23.87 9.43 -3.61
CA THR A 20 -24.90 9.96 -2.68
C THR A 20 -26.17 9.10 -2.59
N GLU A 21 -26.34 8.13 -3.49
CA GLU A 21 -27.42 7.15 -3.49
C GLU A 21 -27.18 6.10 -2.40
N GLY A 22 -28.16 5.94 -1.51
CA GLY A 22 -28.10 5.07 -0.33
C GLY A 22 -28.29 5.84 0.98
N ASP A 23 -28.62 5.13 2.06
CA ASP A 23 -29.08 5.77 3.31
C ASP A 23 -27.98 6.52 4.10
N SER A 24 -26.70 6.40 3.71
CA SER A 24 -25.58 6.93 4.51
C SER A 24 -24.65 7.91 3.79
N GLY A 25 -24.80 8.11 2.47
CA GLY A 25 -23.91 8.97 1.67
C GLY A 25 -22.42 8.59 1.74
N PRO A 26 -21.53 9.42 1.14
CA PRO A 26 -20.09 9.21 1.22
C PRO A 26 -19.59 9.54 2.63
N ARG A 27 -18.65 8.75 3.13
CA ARG A 27 -18.04 8.96 4.44
C ARG A 27 -16.57 9.34 4.30
N LEU A 28 -16.23 10.56 4.71
CA LEU A 28 -14.84 10.97 4.85
C LEU A 28 -14.23 10.24 6.06
N VAL A 29 -13.17 9.48 5.81
CA VAL A 29 -12.44 8.77 6.85
C VAL A 29 -11.30 9.67 7.35
N SER A 30 -11.44 10.18 8.57
CA SER A 30 -10.37 10.91 9.25
C SER A 30 -9.35 9.93 9.83
N ALA A 31 -8.06 10.22 9.65
CA ALA A 31 -6.96 9.41 10.16
C ALA A 31 -5.83 10.30 10.66
N ARG A 32 -5.08 9.81 11.64
CA ARG A 32 -3.85 10.40 12.17
C ARG A 32 -2.65 9.59 11.71
N ALA A 33 -1.46 10.17 11.83
CA ALA A 33 -0.21 9.44 11.58
C ALA A 33 -0.15 8.18 12.46
N GLY A 34 -0.03 7.01 11.81
CA GLY A 34 0.02 5.70 12.47
C GLY A 34 -1.28 4.90 12.41
N ASP A 35 -2.40 5.51 12.00
CA ASP A 35 -3.67 4.77 11.86
C ASP A 35 -3.61 3.79 10.67
N LEU A 36 -4.21 2.61 10.86
CA LEU A 36 -4.39 1.60 9.82
C LEU A 36 -5.85 1.61 9.34
N LEU A 37 -6.06 1.93 8.07
CA LEU A 37 -7.36 1.90 7.43
C LEU A 37 -7.54 0.57 6.68
N LEU A 38 -8.57 -0.18 7.05
CA LEU A 38 -8.96 -1.44 6.39
C LEU A 38 -10.42 -1.34 5.95
N TRP A 39 -10.73 -1.93 4.80
CA TRP A 39 -12.09 -2.02 4.29
C TRP A 39 -12.30 -3.37 3.60
N ASP A 40 -13.57 -3.78 3.50
CA ASP A 40 -13.99 -4.95 2.70
C ASP A 40 -13.65 -4.69 1.23
N SER A 41 -13.17 -5.72 0.50
CA SER A 41 -12.72 -5.55 -0.89
C SER A 41 -13.82 -5.08 -1.85
N ARG A 42 -15.09 -5.20 -1.47
CA ARG A 42 -16.24 -4.73 -2.25
C ARG A 42 -16.65 -3.30 -1.89
N THR A 43 -16.05 -2.70 -0.84
CA THR A 43 -16.33 -1.32 -0.45
C THR A 43 -15.82 -0.37 -1.54
N VAL A 44 -16.75 0.38 -2.12
CA VAL A 44 -16.44 1.50 -3.01
C VAL A 44 -15.69 2.56 -2.21
N HIS A 45 -14.53 2.97 -2.71
CA HIS A 45 -13.69 3.98 -2.09
C HIS A 45 -13.02 4.83 -3.18
N CYS A 46 -12.73 6.08 -2.84
CA CYS A 46 -12.01 7.00 -3.70
C CYS A 46 -11.06 7.86 -2.87
N ASN A 47 -10.02 8.37 -3.52
CA ASN A 47 -9.17 9.40 -2.92
C ASN A 47 -9.77 10.76 -3.24
N THR A 48 -9.76 11.66 -2.26
CA THR A 48 -10.02 13.06 -2.53
C THR A 48 -8.71 13.73 -2.94
N LEU A 49 -8.82 14.68 -3.87
CA LEU A 49 -7.80 15.71 -4.02
C LEU A 49 -7.59 16.38 -2.64
N PRO A 50 -6.44 17.05 -2.42
CA PRO A 50 -6.39 18.08 -1.39
C PRO A 50 -7.62 18.97 -1.64
N LEU A 51 -8.51 19.07 -0.66
CA LEU A 51 -9.60 20.05 -0.72
C LEU A 51 -8.93 21.43 -0.88
N GLU A 52 -9.57 22.45 -1.45
CA GLU A 52 -8.96 23.80 -1.41
C GLU A 52 -8.65 24.14 0.04
N GLU A 53 -7.36 24.08 0.38
CA GLU A 53 -6.96 23.98 1.77
C GLU A 53 -7.00 25.39 2.35
N ASP A 54 -7.77 25.55 3.42
CA ASP A 54 -7.62 26.72 4.28
C ASP A 54 -6.14 26.77 4.71
N GLN A 55 -5.42 27.81 4.29
CA GLN A 55 -3.99 27.95 4.57
C GLN A 55 -3.72 27.96 6.08
N ASP A 56 -4.71 28.33 6.89
CA ASP A 56 -4.63 28.30 8.36
C ASP A 56 -4.67 26.86 8.90
N LEU A 57 -5.32 25.91 8.19
CA LEU A 57 -5.33 24.47 8.52
C LEU A 57 -4.05 23.76 8.11
N LEU A 58 -3.29 24.33 7.18
CA LEU A 58 -2.05 23.74 6.66
C LEU A 58 -0.78 24.11 7.41
N HIS A 59 -0.84 25.06 8.34
CA HIS A 59 0.37 25.61 8.98
C HIS A 59 1.48 25.93 7.95
N GLY A 60 1.13 26.40 6.74
CA GLY A 60 2.07 26.66 5.63
C GLY A 60 2.38 25.43 4.75
N ASP A 61 3.66 25.18 4.45
CA ASP A 61 4.16 24.12 3.54
C ASP A 61 4.13 22.70 4.15
N GLN A 62 3.23 22.42 5.11
CA GLN A 62 3.22 21.10 5.75
C GLN A 62 2.69 20.01 4.82
N LEU A 63 3.31 18.83 4.91
CA LEU A 63 2.87 17.62 4.23
C LEU A 63 1.43 17.27 4.64
N VAL A 64 0.49 17.47 3.71
CA VAL A 64 -0.94 17.22 3.92
C VAL A 64 -1.23 15.75 4.22
N ARG A 65 -0.65 14.83 3.43
CA ARG A 65 -0.96 13.41 3.49
C ARG A 65 0.16 12.56 2.91
N ALA A 66 0.64 11.59 3.68
CA ALA A 66 1.44 10.47 3.21
C ALA A 66 0.81 9.15 3.67
N VAL A 67 0.69 8.20 2.76
CA VAL A 67 0.13 6.87 3.02
C VAL A 67 1.03 5.81 2.41
N ALA A 68 1.10 4.65 3.07
CA ALA A 68 1.73 3.46 2.52
C ALA A 68 0.65 2.43 2.19
N TYR A 69 0.54 2.05 0.91
CA TYR A 69 -0.38 0.99 0.51
C TYR A 69 0.21 -0.37 0.87
N ILE A 70 -0.52 -1.13 1.68
CA ILE A 70 -0.10 -2.45 2.14
C ILE A 70 -1.09 -3.47 1.57
N CYS A 71 -0.59 -4.38 0.73
CA CYS A 71 -1.36 -5.55 0.32
C CYS A 71 -1.08 -6.71 1.29
N MET A 72 -2.14 -7.35 1.79
CA MET A 72 -2.05 -8.50 2.69
C MET A 72 -2.81 -9.68 2.10
N THR A 73 -2.21 -10.87 2.17
CA THR A 73 -2.90 -12.14 1.88
C THR A 73 -2.52 -13.18 2.94
N PRO A 74 -3.34 -14.22 3.16
CA PRO A 74 -3.00 -15.28 4.10
C PRO A 74 -1.61 -15.86 3.85
N ALA A 75 -0.83 -16.06 4.93
CA ALA A 75 0.53 -16.59 4.83
C ALA A 75 0.56 -17.97 4.15
N ALA A 76 -0.48 -18.79 4.35
CA ALA A 76 -0.64 -20.10 3.73
C ALA A 76 -0.66 -20.07 2.19
N TRP A 77 -0.94 -18.92 1.56
CA TRP A 77 -0.91 -18.78 0.10
C TRP A 77 0.51 -18.53 -0.44
N CYS A 78 1.44 -18.10 0.42
CA CYS A 78 2.80 -17.77 0.02
C CYS A 78 3.75 -18.94 0.28
N THR A 79 4.31 -19.51 -0.80
CA THR A 79 5.34 -20.55 -0.66
C THR A 79 6.66 -19.96 -0.18
N GLU A 80 7.48 -20.78 0.49
CA GLU A 80 8.83 -20.36 0.92
C GLU A 80 9.69 -19.86 -0.26
N LYS A 81 9.55 -20.49 -1.43
CA LYS A 81 10.22 -20.06 -2.66
C LYS A 81 9.84 -18.63 -3.03
N VAL A 82 8.54 -18.30 -3.05
CA VAL A 82 8.07 -16.95 -3.38
C VAL A 82 8.56 -15.93 -2.35
N ALA A 83 8.46 -16.23 -1.06
CA ALA A 83 8.96 -15.35 0.00
C ALA A 83 10.45 -15.02 -0.19
N ASN A 84 11.27 -16.03 -0.49
CA ASN A 84 12.71 -15.86 -0.76
C ASN A 84 12.98 -15.03 -2.02
N GLN A 85 12.22 -15.24 -3.10
CA GLN A 85 12.34 -14.45 -4.34
C GLN A 85 12.02 -12.97 -4.10
N ARG A 86 10.95 -12.67 -3.35
CA ARG A 86 10.55 -11.30 -3.00
C ARG A 86 11.59 -10.61 -2.10
N ALA A 87 12.14 -11.32 -1.11
CA ALA A 87 13.22 -10.81 -0.27
C ALA A 87 14.48 -10.48 -1.08
N ALA A 88 14.84 -11.33 -2.05
CA ALA A 88 15.96 -11.07 -2.96
C ALA A 88 15.70 -9.90 -3.92
N ALA A 89 14.46 -9.74 -4.40
CA ALA A 89 14.07 -8.60 -5.22
C ALA A 89 14.24 -7.28 -4.47
N PHE A 90 13.76 -7.21 -3.22
CA PHE A 90 13.93 -6.05 -2.36
C PHE A 90 15.41 -5.65 -2.19
N LYS A 91 16.30 -6.61 -1.92
CA LYS A 91 17.76 -6.35 -1.78
C LYS A 91 18.40 -5.80 -3.07
N ARG A 92 17.81 -6.10 -4.23
CA ARG A 92 18.28 -5.64 -5.54
C ARG A 92 17.56 -4.39 -6.04
N GLY A 93 16.63 -3.83 -5.27
CA GLY A 93 15.80 -2.70 -5.72
C GLY A 93 14.80 -3.05 -6.82
N VAL A 94 14.47 -4.33 -6.99
CA VAL A 94 13.54 -4.80 -8.02
C VAL A 94 12.11 -4.69 -7.51
N THR A 95 11.27 -3.96 -8.25
CA THR A 95 9.83 -3.86 -7.98
C THR A 95 9.11 -5.14 -8.41
N THR A 96 8.01 -5.42 -7.75
CA THR A 96 7.21 -6.64 -7.99
C THR A 96 5.74 -6.30 -8.05
N SER A 97 4.91 -7.26 -8.49
CA SER A 97 3.45 -7.14 -8.46
C SER A 97 2.90 -6.86 -7.06
N HIS A 98 1.68 -6.35 -7.04
CA HIS A 98 0.91 -6.10 -5.83
C HIS A 98 0.40 -7.37 -5.15
N TRP A 99 0.44 -8.55 -5.79
CA TRP A 99 0.10 -9.84 -5.18
C TRP A 99 1.26 -10.35 -4.31
N PRO A 100 1.17 -10.29 -2.96
CA PRO A 100 2.31 -10.57 -2.10
C PRO A 100 2.64 -12.07 -1.97
N HIS A 101 1.68 -12.95 -2.34
CA HIS A 101 1.85 -14.41 -2.36
C HIS A 101 2.36 -14.95 -3.70
N GLU A 102 2.57 -14.09 -4.69
CA GLU A 102 3.15 -14.45 -5.99
C GLU A 102 4.43 -13.64 -6.29
N PHE A 103 5.19 -14.10 -7.27
CA PHE A 103 6.40 -13.42 -7.73
C PHE A 103 6.30 -13.06 -9.21
N HIS A 104 6.06 -11.78 -9.48
CA HIS A 104 6.15 -11.18 -10.81
C HIS A 104 7.00 -9.91 -10.71
N ALA A 105 8.10 -9.83 -11.44
CA ALA A 105 8.97 -8.64 -11.47
C ALA A 105 8.40 -7.62 -12.48
N MET A 106 8.39 -6.33 -12.11
CA MET A 106 7.72 -5.29 -12.92
C MET A 106 8.67 -4.44 -13.78
N ASP A 107 9.96 -4.29 -13.40
CA ASP A 107 11.02 -3.71 -14.25
C ASP A 107 12.42 -4.16 -13.79
N ILE A 108 13.36 -4.32 -14.74
CA ILE A 108 14.68 -4.99 -14.54
C ILE A 108 15.87 -4.03 -14.70
N ASP A 109 15.70 -2.72 -14.51
CA ASP A 109 16.87 -1.84 -14.35
C ASP A 109 17.48 -2.04 -12.96
N ALA A 110 18.16 -3.18 -12.83
CA ALA A 110 18.75 -3.71 -11.61
C ALA A 110 20.04 -2.96 -11.27
N THR A 111 19.91 -1.68 -10.93
CA THR A 111 20.93 -1.03 -10.12
C THR A 111 20.63 -1.37 -8.67
N ALA A 112 21.62 -1.96 -7.99
CA ALA A 112 21.51 -2.13 -6.55
C ALA A 112 21.23 -0.75 -5.96
N PRO A 113 20.20 -0.60 -5.13
CA PRO A 113 19.86 0.70 -4.60
C PRO A 113 21.10 1.29 -3.91
N GLY A 114 21.47 2.52 -4.27
CA GLY A 114 22.59 3.25 -3.66
C GLY A 114 22.38 3.59 -2.17
N PHE A 115 21.44 2.92 -1.50
CA PHE A 115 21.16 3.07 -0.09
C PHE A 115 21.52 1.78 0.66
N ASN A 116 22.15 1.93 1.82
CA ASN A 116 22.34 0.86 2.77
C ASN A 116 21.30 1.03 3.87
N LEU A 117 20.55 -0.05 4.15
CA LEU A 117 19.64 -0.05 5.28
C LEU A 117 20.40 0.23 6.58
N THR A 118 19.78 0.97 7.49
CA THR A 118 20.29 1.10 8.86
C THR A 118 20.16 -0.25 9.59
N LYS A 119 20.85 -0.38 10.74
CA LYS A 119 20.68 -1.56 11.60
C LYS A 119 19.21 -1.80 11.96
N VAL A 120 18.52 -0.74 12.40
CA VAL A 120 17.10 -0.78 12.78
C VAL A 120 16.21 -1.21 11.62
N GLN A 121 16.43 -0.66 10.41
CA GLN A 121 15.65 -1.03 9.24
C GLN A 121 15.84 -2.51 8.86
N ARG A 122 17.06 -3.05 8.98
CA ARG A 122 17.32 -4.49 8.73
C ARG A 122 16.57 -5.39 9.69
N GLU A 123 16.51 -5.01 10.97
CA GLU A 123 15.78 -5.75 12.01
C GLU A 123 14.27 -5.76 11.73
N LEU A 124 13.69 -4.62 11.34
CA LEU A 124 12.26 -4.49 11.02
C LEU A 124 11.84 -5.23 9.73
N LEU A 125 12.72 -5.35 8.75
CA LEU A 125 12.43 -6.02 7.48
C LEU A 125 12.53 -7.55 7.55
N SER A 126 13.11 -8.09 8.62
CA SER A 126 13.39 -9.53 8.75
C SER A 126 12.77 -10.15 10.02
N PRO A 127 11.47 -9.91 10.34
CA PRO A 127 10.86 -10.52 11.51
C PRO A 127 10.83 -12.06 11.41
N GLN A 128 10.87 -12.61 10.18
CA GLN A 128 10.93 -14.06 9.93
C GLN A 128 12.25 -14.72 10.38
N THR A 129 13.32 -13.94 10.62
CA THR A 129 14.57 -14.46 11.19
C THR A 129 14.62 -14.32 12.72
N ALA A 130 13.61 -13.69 13.33
CA ALA A 130 13.45 -13.72 14.77
C ALA A 130 12.99 -15.13 15.19
N PRO A 131 13.68 -15.79 16.13
CA PRO A 131 13.21 -17.06 16.69
C PRO A 131 11.80 -16.87 17.24
N GLY A 132 10.82 -17.68 16.79
CA GLY A 132 9.44 -17.67 17.29
C GLY A 132 8.37 -17.14 16.32
N TRP A 133 8.74 -16.33 15.32
CA TRP A 133 7.73 -15.63 14.49
C TRP A 133 6.77 -16.54 13.70
N ARG A 134 7.23 -17.74 13.29
CA ARG A 134 6.37 -18.74 12.62
C ARG A 134 5.65 -19.70 13.58
N GLN A 135 6.15 -19.91 14.79
CA GLN A 135 5.57 -20.92 15.70
C GLN A 135 4.30 -20.43 16.38
N GLU A 136 4.17 -19.12 16.61
CA GLU A 136 3.02 -18.55 17.33
C GLU A 136 1.73 -18.46 16.50
N TYR A 137 1.82 -18.45 15.16
CA TYR A 137 0.67 -18.19 14.27
C TYR A 137 0.24 -19.38 13.41
N VAL A 138 0.95 -20.51 13.46
CA VAL A 138 0.59 -21.74 12.72
C VAL A 138 -0.31 -22.67 13.55
N GLN A 139 -0.57 -22.32 14.82
CA GLN A 139 -1.34 -23.12 15.79
C GLN A 139 -2.71 -22.48 16.15
N ALA A 140 -3.13 -21.42 15.46
CA ALA A 140 -4.43 -20.75 15.65
C ALA A 140 -5.39 -21.04 14.50
#